data_AF-A0A7C8DT76-F1
#
_entry.id   AF-A0A7C8DT76-F1
#
_cell.length_a   1.000
_cell.length_b   1.000
_cell.length_c   1.000
_cell.angle_alpha   90.00
_cell.angle_beta   90.00
_cell.angle_gamma   90.00
#
_symmetry.space_group_name_H-M   'P 1'
#
loop_
_entity.id
_entity.type
_entity.pdbx_description
1 polymer ?
#
loop_
_entity_poly.entity_id
_entity_poly.type
_entity_poly.pdbx_seq_one_letter_code
_entity_poly.pdbx_strand_id
1 'polypeptide(L)'
;MELFTGAVRHICAQALTTGVLCIGLVSAATAQQLDVAEAENLVRSVYFESFPEDDARRIGAAGAARLIEMLDDATESGAHANILLALGLCGQPRSLEAIRDWARTARNGEISRDTFRAWQTLPFAIGYLVGHNAKAVALLEERLKAAPPNWTFRHHRTNRLRAQARKGAATALGMSRHPAARRALRRALARTRNPEFRDVLTNAQSMSSEVRR
;
A
#
# COMPACT_ATOMS: atom_id res chain seq x y z
N MET A 1 -0.63 52.00 68.87
CA MET A 1 -1.13 50.66 68.53
C MET A 1 -0.24 50.13 67.43
N GLU A 2 0.91 49.59 67.81
CA GLU A 2 1.06 48.19 68.26
C GLU A 2 0.81 47.20 67.11
N LEU A 3 1.62 46.19 66.81
CA LEU A 3 2.87 45.66 67.37
C LEU A 3 3.24 44.47 66.44
N PHE A 4 4.53 44.12 66.42
CA PHE A 4 5.05 42.74 66.35
C PHE A 4 5.10 41.99 65.00
N THR A 5 6.30 41.82 64.43
CA THR A 5 7.20 40.62 64.49
C THR A 5 6.78 39.51 63.51
N GLY A 6 7.66 38.80 62.83
CA GLY A 6 9.10 38.64 62.95
C GLY A 6 9.55 37.57 61.97
N ALA A 7 10.79 37.69 61.54
CA ALA A 7 11.47 36.72 60.70
C ALA A 7 11.69 35.39 61.45
N VAL A 8 11.40 34.26 60.81
CA VAL A 8 12.03 32.98 61.16
C VAL A 8 12.48 32.29 59.88
N ARG A 9 13.80 32.15 59.80
CA ARG A 9 14.54 31.31 58.87
C ARG A 9 14.15 29.85 59.10
N HIS A 10 13.84 29.09 58.05
CA HIS A 10 14.16 27.67 58.05
C HIS A 10 14.62 27.20 56.67
N ILE A 11 15.93 26.98 56.62
CA ILE A 11 16.66 26.12 55.70
C ILE A 11 16.05 24.72 55.80
N CYS A 12 15.54 24.16 54.70
CA CYS A 12 15.20 22.75 54.64
C CYS A 12 15.83 22.12 53.39
N ALA A 13 16.97 21.49 53.67
CA ALA A 13 17.54 20.29 53.07
C ALA A 13 17.21 19.98 51.60
N GLN A 14 18.25 20.13 50.77
CA GLN A 14 18.41 19.46 49.49
C GLN A 14 18.38 17.94 49.69
N ALA A 15 17.29 17.28 49.27
CA ALA A 15 17.26 15.84 49.12
C ALA A 15 17.84 15.48 47.75
N LEU A 16 19.14 15.17 47.73
CA LEU A 16 19.84 14.50 46.64
C LEU A 16 19.15 13.15 46.36
N THR A 17 18.21 13.15 45.42
CA THR A 17 17.65 11.91 44.88
C THR A 17 18.55 11.46 43.75
N THR A 18 19.37 10.46 44.04
CA THR A 18 20.23 9.74 43.11
C THR A 18 19.38 9.21 41.96
N GLY A 19 19.35 9.95 40.85
CA GLY A 19 18.75 9.52 39.59
C GLY A 19 19.59 8.40 39.00
N VAL A 20 19.22 7.15 39.27
CA VAL A 20 19.66 6.01 38.47
C VAL A 20 19.02 6.16 37.09
N LEU A 21 19.74 6.86 36.21
CA LEU A 21 19.44 6.93 34.79
C LEU A 21 19.71 5.54 34.21
N CYS A 22 18.70 4.67 34.28
CA CYS A 22 18.66 3.46 33.46
C CYS A 22 18.62 3.91 32.00
N ILE A 23 19.80 4.02 31.38
CA ILE A 23 19.95 4.08 29.93
C ILE A 23 19.50 2.71 29.43
N GLY A 24 18.18 2.56 29.28
CA GLY A 24 17.61 1.45 28.54
C GLY A 24 18.15 1.55 27.12
N LEU A 25 19.10 0.69 26.79
CA LEU A 25 19.42 0.33 25.42
C LEU A 25 18.13 -0.16 24.80
N VAL A 26 17.39 0.75 24.17
CA VAL A 26 16.32 0.41 23.24
C VAL A 26 17.04 -0.17 22.03
N SER A 27 17.37 -1.46 22.10
CA SER A 27 17.63 -2.25 20.91
C SER A 27 16.34 -2.24 20.10
N ALA A 28 16.21 -1.24 19.23
CA ALA A 28 15.29 -1.33 18.13
C ALA A 28 15.74 -2.57 17.35
N ALA A 29 15.02 -3.68 17.52
CA ALA A 29 15.19 -4.85 16.68
C ALA A 29 14.90 -4.40 15.25
N THR A 30 15.95 -4.02 14.53
CA THR A 30 15.87 -3.76 13.11
C THR A 30 15.47 -5.08 12.48
N ALA A 31 14.21 -5.19 12.08
CA ALA A 31 13.75 -6.35 11.33
C ALA A 31 14.70 -6.54 10.15
N GLN A 32 15.37 -7.69 10.09
CA GLN A 32 16.41 -7.98 9.11
C GLN A 32 15.84 -7.78 7.72
N GLN A 33 16.41 -6.85 6.95
CA GLN A 33 15.99 -6.66 5.56
C GLN A 33 16.31 -7.92 4.75
N LEU A 34 15.44 -8.25 3.79
CA LEU A 34 15.75 -9.30 2.84
C LEU A 34 16.89 -8.85 1.94
N ASP A 35 17.83 -9.75 1.66
CA ASP A 35 18.80 -9.54 0.61
C ASP A 35 18.15 -9.64 -0.79
N VAL A 36 18.95 -9.41 -1.83
CA VAL A 36 18.45 -9.43 -3.21
C VAL A 36 17.94 -10.81 -3.61
N ALA A 37 18.66 -11.87 -3.28
CA ALA A 37 18.30 -13.24 -3.65
C ALA A 37 17.03 -13.70 -2.91
N GLU A 38 16.88 -13.35 -1.63
CA GLU A 38 15.68 -13.58 -0.85
C GLU A 38 14.47 -12.85 -1.45
N ALA A 39 14.63 -11.59 -1.87
CA ALA A 39 13.56 -10.84 -2.53
C ALA A 39 13.14 -11.47 -3.88
N GLU A 40 14.10 -11.91 -4.70
CA GLU A 40 13.80 -12.63 -5.94
C GLU A 40 13.07 -13.95 -5.68
N ASN A 41 13.55 -14.74 -4.71
CA ASN A 41 12.95 -16.01 -4.35
C ASN A 41 11.52 -15.83 -3.83
N LEU A 42 11.27 -14.78 -3.05
CA LEU A 42 9.94 -14.41 -2.57
C LEU A 42 8.98 -14.17 -3.75
N VAL A 43 9.37 -13.40 -4.76
CA VAL A 43 8.44 -13.08 -5.86
C VAL A 43 8.25 -14.23 -6.87
N ARG A 44 9.26 -15.09 -7.04
CA ARG A 44 9.18 -16.25 -7.95
C ARG A 44 8.44 -17.45 -7.35
N SER A 45 8.30 -17.50 -6.03
CA SER A 45 7.65 -18.61 -5.34
C SER A 45 6.14 -18.68 -5.59
N VAL A 46 5.60 -19.90 -5.49
CA VAL A 46 4.16 -20.19 -5.57
C VAL A 46 3.60 -20.28 -4.16
N TYR A 47 2.50 -19.56 -3.89
CA TYR A 47 1.86 -19.51 -2.59
C TYR A 47 0.42 -20.03 -2.67
N PHE A 48 0.08 -20.97 -1.78
CA PHE A 48 -1.25 -21.57 -1.72
C PHE A 48 -2.21 -20.81 -0.80
N GLU A 49 -1.70 -20.26 0.30
CA GLU A 49 -2.53 -19.61 1.33
C GLU A 49 -2.63 -18.09 1.13
N SER A 50 -1.53 -17.42 0.83
CA SER A 50 -1.46 -16.02 0.39
C SER A 50 -0.01 -15.60 0.14
N PHE A 51 0.20 -14.45 -0.51
CA PHE A 51 1.54 -13.87 -0.65
C PHE A 51 2.08 -13.42 0.73
N PRO A 52 3.32 -13.77 1.14
CA PRO A 52 3.85 -13.46 2.47
C PRO A 52 4.10 -11.95 2.65
N GLU A 53 3.09 -11.25 3.17
CA GLU A 53 3.13 -9.79 3.26
C GLU A 53 4.21 -9.27 4.22
N ASP A 54 4.49 -9.98 5.31
CA ASP A 54 5.49 -9.56 6.30
C ASP A 54 6.91 -9.64 5.76
N ASP A 55 7.22 -10.65 4.95
CA ASP A 55 8.50 -10.74 4.26
C ASP A 55 8.62 -9.68 3.16
N ALA A 56 7.53 -9.44 2.43
CA ALA A 56 7.50 -8.38 1.42
C ALA A 56 7.77 -6.99 2.02
N ARG A 57 7.24 -6.70 3.22
CA ARG A 57 7.53 -5.44 3.95
C ARG A 57 9.00 -5.29 4.34
N ARG A 58 9.73 -6.40 4.48
CA ARG A 58 11.16 -6.42 4.83
C ARG A 58 12.09 -6.25 3.63
N ILE A 59 11.58 -6.15 2.41
CA ILE A 59 12.41 -5.91 1.23
C ILE A 59 13.09 -4.54 1.34
N GLY A 60 14.43 -4.56 1.36
CA GLY A 60 15.27 -3.35 1.36
C GLY A 60 15.35 -2.67 -0.01
N ALA A 61 16.07 -1.54 -0.07
CA ALA A 61 16.21 -0.75 -1.29
C ALA A 61 16.87 -1.52 -2.44
N ALA A 62 17.88 -2.35 -2.15
CA ALA A 62 18.56 -3.18 -3.16
C ALA A 62 17.62 -4.25 -3.75
N GLY A 63 16.86 -4.95 -2.89
CA GLY A 63 15.86 -5.91 -3.33
C GLY A 63 14.79 -5.24 -4.19
N ALA A 64 14.24 -4.10 -3.76
CA ALA A 64 13.25 -3.37 -4.54
C ALA A 64 13.79 -2.88 -5.90
N ALA A 65 15.03 -2.40 -5.96
CA ALA A 65 15.66 -2.03 -7.23
C ALA A 65 15.73 -3.23 -8.18
N ARG A 66 16.11 -4.41 -7.67
CA ARG A 66 16.13 -5.63 -8.47
C ARG A 66 14.74 -6.07 -8.93
N LEU A 67 13.74 -5.97 -8.07
CA LEU A 67 12.35 -6.28 -8.42
C LEU A 67 11.80 -5.34 -9.52
N ILE A 68 12.24 -4.08 -9.56
CA ILE A 68 11.88 -3.15 -10.63
C ILE A 68 12.49 -3.61 -11.96
N GLU A 69 13.76 -4.03 -11.98
CA GLU A 69 14.38 -4.60 -13.19
C GLU A 69 13.64 -5.85 -13.69
N MET A 70 13.25 -6.75 -12.77
CA MET A 70 12.47 -7.95 -13.12
C MET A 70 11.07 -7.60 -13.63
N LEU A 71 10.48 -6.48 -13.20
CA LEU A 71 9.16 -6.04 -13.68
C LEU A 71 9.20 -5.61 -15.16
N ASP A 72 10.34 -5.12 -15.62
CA ASP A 72 10.58 -4.73 -17.01
C ASP A 72 10.99 -5.93 -17.89
N ASP A 73 11.43 -7.04 -17.29
CA ASP A 73 11.78 -8.27 -18.00
C ASP A 73 10.52 -9.09 -18.34
N ALA A 74 10.27 -9.28 -19.64
CA ALA A 74 9.14 -10.07 -20.13
C ALA A 74 9.27 -11.56 -19.80
N THR A 75 10.48 -12.09 -19.60
CA THR A 75 10.70 -13.49 -19.22
C THR A 75 10.28 -13.77 -17.77
N GLU A 76 10.20 -12.72 -16.94
CA GLU A 76 9.73 -12.78 -15.55
C GLU A 76 8.20 -12.59 -15.43
N SER A 77 7.44 -12.67 -16.54
CA SER A 77 5.99 -12.38 -16.52
C SER A 77 5.22 -13.20 -15.49
N GLY A 78 5.65 -14.44 -15.23
CA GLY A 78 5.07 -15.32 -14.22
C GLY A 78 5.15 -14.76 -12.78
N ALA A 79 6.17 -13.95 -12.49
CA ALA A 79 6.41 -13.32 -11.19
C ALA A 79 5.81 -11.90 -11.08
N HIS A 80 5.45 -11.24 -12.20
CA HIS A 80 4.99 -9.83 -12.22
C HIS A 80 3.88 -9.53 -11.21
N ALA A 81 2.93 -10.44 -11.01
CA ALA A 81 1.86 -10.25 -10.03
C ALA A 81 2.40 -10.12 -8.59
N ASN A 82 3.35 -10.98 -8.21
CA ASN A 82 3.98 -10.96 -6.90
C ASN A 82 4.95 -9.78 -6.77
N ILE A 83 5.68 -9.44 -7.84
CA ILE A 83 6.55 -8.25 -7.89
C ILE A 83 5.74 -6.98 -7.59
N LEU A 84 4.59 -6.79 -8.25
CA LEU A 84 3.72 -5.64 -8.00
C LEU A 84 3.28 -5.56 -6.53
N LEU A 85 2.87 -6.69 -5.94
CA LEU A 85 2.50 -6.74 -4.52
C LEU A 85 3.67 -6.40 -3.62
N ALA A 86 4.84 -7.00 -3.86
CA ALA A 86 6.05 -6.75 -3.12
C ALA A 86 6.43 -5.27 -3.12
N LEU A 87 6.45 -4.63 -4.29
CA LEU A 87 6.73 -3.20 -4.44
C LEU A 87 5.70 -2.31 -3.72
N GLY A 88 4.44 -2.72 -3.73
CA GLY A 88 3.36 -2.02 -3.02
C GLY A 88 3.47 -2.15 -1.49
N LEU A 89 3.87 -3.31 -0.99
CA LEU A 89 4.00 -3.63 0.43
C LEU A 89 5.29 -3.08 1.06
N CYS A 90 6.41 -3.10 0.33
CA CYS A 90 7.67 -2.57 0.84
C CYS A 90 7.73 -1.04 0.77
N GLY A 91 7.02 -0.43 -0.20
CA GLY A 91 6.92 1.01 -0.35
C GLY A 91 8.25 1.73 -0.57
N GLN A 92 9.29 1.01 -1.03
CA GLN A 92 10.61 1.57 -1.28
C GLN A 92 10.57 2.71 -2.32
N PRO A 93 11.57 3.61 -2.33
CA PRO A 93 11.69 4.62 -3.37
C PRO A 93 11.62 3.98 -4.76
N ARG A 94 11.00 4.68 -5.72
CA ARG A 94 10.73 4.21 -7.10
C ARG A 94 9.61 3.18 -7.26
N SER A 95 9.06 2.58 -6.18
CA SER A 95 7.92 1.65 -6.31
C SER A 95 6.70 2.28 -6.97
N LEU A 96 6.41 3.56 -6.69
CA LEU A 96 5.29 4.27 -7.32
C LEU A 96 5.49 4.41 -8.82
N GLU A 97 6.67 4.86 -9.22
CA GLU A 97 7.06 5.05 -10.62
C GLU A 97 7.00 3.72 -11.37
N ALA A 98 7.61 2.66 -10.84
CA ALA A 98 7.61 1.34 -11.46
C ALA A 98 6.18 0.76 -11.64
N ILE A 99 5.35 0.82 -10.59
CA ILE A 99 3.96 0.35 -10.66
C ILE A 99 3.15 1.17 -11.67
N ARG A 100 3.35 2.50 -11.72
CA ARG A 100 2.68 3.39 -12.68
C ARG A 100 3.10 3.06 -14.11
N ASP A 101 4.38 2.85 -14.35
CA ASP A 101 4.93 2.65 -15.68
C ASP A 101 4.48 1.29 -16.23
N TRP A 102 4.49 0.24 -15.40
CA TRP A 102 3.87 -1.05 -15.75
C TRP A 102 2.36 -0.93 -16.01
N ALA A 103 1.64 -0.15 -15.20
CA ALA A 103 0.21 0.08 -15.39
C ALA A 103 -0.12 0.78 -16.72
N ARG A 104 0.76 1.67 -17.19
CA ARG A 104 0.61 2.47 -18.41
C ARG A 104 1.20 1.82 -19.66
N THR A 105 1.93 0.72 -19.50
CA THR A 105 2.45 -0.05 -20.64
C THR A 105 1.32 -0.40 -21.61
N ALA A 106 1.45 0.05 -22.85
CA ALA A 106 0.48 -0.21 -23.90
C ALA A 106 0.43 -1.72 -24.18
N ARG A 107 -0.79 -2.25 -24.26
CA ARG A 107 -1.05 -3.67 -24.52
C ARG A 107 -2.14 -3.74 -25.57
N ASN A 108 -1.93 -4.56 -26.60
CA ASN A 108 -2.84 -4.75 -27.72
C ASN A 108 -3.06 -6.25 -27.96
N GLY A 109 -4.20 -6.61 -28.54
CA GLY A 109 -4.51 -8.00 -28.86
C GLY A 109 -4.78 -8.87 -27.62
N GLU A 110 -4.52 -10.16 -27.74
CA GLU A 110 -4.70 -11.13 -26.66
C GLU A 110 -3.47 -11.13 -25.75
N ILE A 111 -3.65 -10.93 -24.44
CA ILE A 111 -2.55 -10.98 -23.46
C ILE A 111 -2.38 -12.36 -22.85
N SER A 112 -1.19 -12.64 -22.30
CA SER A 112 -0.92 -13.90 -21.60
C SER A 112 -1.72 -14.00 -20.29
N ARG A 113 -1.84 -15.23 -19.78
CA ARG A 113 -2.43 -15.51 -18.46
C ARG A 113 -1.70 -14.75 -17.34
N ASP A 114 -0.38 -14.68 -17.41
CA ASP A 114 0.43 -14.07 -16.36
C ASP A 114 0.30 -12.55 -16.37
N THR A 115 0.28 -11.93 -17.55
CA THR A 115 -0.01 -10.49 -17.69
C THR A 115 -1.42 -10.18 -17.18
N PHE A 116 -2.41 -11.03 -17.50
CA PHE A 116 -3.77 -10.84 -16.99
C PHE A 116 -3.81 -10.94 -15.46
N ARG A 117 -3.14 -11.95 -14.86
CA ARG A 117 -3.02 -12.10 -13.41
C ARG A 117 -2.39 -10.86 -12.77
N ALA A 118 -1.25 -10.40 -13.28
CA ALA A 118 -0.59 -9.18 -12.79
C ALA A 118 -1.50 -7.96 -12.88
N TRP A 119 -2.29 -7.84 -13.96
CA TRP A 119 -3.24 -6.74 -14.13
C TRP A 119 -4.41 -6.80 -13.12
N GLN A 120 -4.86 -7.99 -12.75
CA GLN A 120 -5.86 -8.18 -11.69
C GLN A 120 -5.31 -7.79 -10.31
N THR A 121 -4.04 -8.06 -10.07
CA THR A 121 -3.33 -7.76 -8.82
C THR A 121 -3.00 -6.28 -8.64
N LEU A 122 -2.72 -5.57 -9.74
CA LEU A 122 -2.34 -4.17 -9.77
C LEU A 122 -3.11 -3.22 -8.82
N PRO A 123 -4.46 -3.20 -8.76
CA PRO A 123 -5.15 -2.31 -7.83
C PRO A 123 -4.79 -2.55 -6.36
N PHE A 124 -4.53 -3.80 -5.96
CA PHE A 124 -4.15 -4.13 -4.58
C PHE A 124 -2.73 -3.70 -4.27
N ALA A 125 -1.79 -3.92 -5.20
CA ALA A 125 -0.43 -3.38 -5.10
C ALA A 125 -0.43 -1.85 -4.89
N ILE A 126 -1.22 -1.12 -5.70
CA ILE A 126 -1.38 0.33 -5.53
C ILE A 126 -2.04 0.64 -4.17
N GLY A 127 -3.03 -0.14 -3.74
CA GLY A 127 -3.70 -0.01 -2.45
C GLY A 127 -2.76 -0.12 -1.25
N TYR A 128 -1.86 -1.11 -1.25
CA TYR A 128 -0.81 -1.23 -0.23
C TYR A 128 0.13 -0.02 -0.26
N LEU A 129 0.53 0.41 -1.47
CA LEU A 129 1.44 1.54 -1.64
C LEU A 129 0.88 2.86 -1.09
N VAL A 130 -0.44 3.04 -1.04
CA VAL A 130 -1.07 4.25 -0.47
C VAL A 130 -0.60 4.52 0.97
N GLY A 131 -0.32 3.48 1.76
CA GLY A 131 0.19 3.63 3.13
C GLY A 131 1.58 4.25 3.20
N HIS A 132 2.39 4.07 2.15
CA HIS A 132 3.74 4.60 2.04
C HIS A 132 3.80 5.90 1.22
N ASN A 133 2.90 6.05 0.25
CA ASN A 133 2.87 7.16 -0.68
C ASN A 133 1.43 7.53 -1.07
N ALA A 134 0.91 8.60 -0.45
CA ALA A 134 -0.45 9.08 -0.69
C ALA A 134 -0.74 9.45 -2.17
N LYS A 135 0.29 9.72 -2.99
CA LYS A 135 0.12 9.99 -4.43
C LYS A 135 -0.41 8.75 -5.18
N ALA A 136 -0.22 7.53 -4.65
CA ALA A 136 -0.76 6.29 -5.22
C ALA A 136 -2.29 6.30 -5.34
N VAL A 137 -3.00 7.10 -4.52
CA VAL A 137 -4.46 7.28 -4.64
C VAL A 137 -4.85 7.78 -6.02
N ALA A 138 -4.03 8.62 -6.66
CA ALA A 138 -4.31 9.14 -8.00
C ALA A 138 -4.36 8.01 -9.04
N LEU A 139 -3.52 6.98 -8.91
CA LEU A 139 -3.54 5.82 -9.81
C LEU A 139 -4.81 4.98 -9.64
N LEU A 140 -5.31 4.82 -8.41
CA LEU A 140 -6.61 4.17 -8.17
C LEU A 140 -7.76 5.01 -8.75
N GLU A 141 -7.70 6.33 -8.64
CA GLU A 141 -8.69 7.22 -9.28
C GLU A 141 -8.65 7.18 -10.81
N GLU A 142 -7.47 7.05 -11.43
CA GLU A 142 -7.31 6.80 -12.86
C GLU A 142 -8.03 5.50 -13.25
N ARG A 143 -7.82 4.42 -12.50
CA ARG A 143 -8.47 3.12 -12.74
C ARG A 143 -9.98 3.14 -12.53
N LEU A 144 -10.50 3.91 -11.58
CA LEU A 144 -11.94 4.12 -11.39
C LEU A 144 -12.61 4.76 -12.62
N LYS A 145 -11.86 5.55 -13.38
CA LYS A 145 -12.32 6.31 -14.56
C LYS A 145 -11.92 5.66 -15.89
N ALA A 146 -11.13 4.59 -15.85
CA ALA A 146 -10.50 4.03 -17.04
C ALA A 146 -11.53 3.61 -18.09
N ALA A 147 -11.19 3.88 -19.35
CA ALA A 147 -11.88 3.30 -20.50
C ALA A 147 -11.64 1.78 -20.53
N PRO A 148 -12.47 1.03 -21.28
CA PRO A 148 -12.15 -0.36 -21.59
C PRO A 148 -10.75 -0.47 -22.22
N PRO A 149 -9.93 -1.46 -21.81
CA PRO A 149 -8.64 -1.69 -22.46
C PRO A 149 -8.82 -2.20 -23.90
N ASN A 150 -7.82 -1.95 -24.75
CA ASN A 150 -7.78 -2.40 -26.16
C ASN A 150 -7.21 -3.82 -26.32
N TRP A 151 -7.04 -4.56 -25.22
CA TRP A 151 -6.57 -5.94 -25.19
C TRP A 151 -7.64 -6.87 -24.60
N THR A 152 -7.49 -8.16 -24.86
CA THR A 152 -8.40 -9.22 -24.41
C THR A 152 -7.66 -10.32 -23.65
N PHE A 153 -8.40 -11.08 -22.85
CA PHE A 153 -7.93 -12.34 -22.28
C PHE A 153 -9.08 -13.35 -22.28
N ARG A 154 -9.00 -14.36 -23.14
CA ARG A 154 -10.03 -15.37 -23.39
C ARG A 154 -11.38 -14.70 -23.66
N HIS A 155 -12.34 -14.87 -22.76
CA HIS A 155 -13.67 -14.26 -22.84
C HIS A 155 -13.78 -12.90 -22.14
N HIS A 156 -12.70 -12.42 -21.50
CA HIS A 156 -12.65 -11.10 -20.88
C HIS A 156 -12.31 -10.04 -21.93
N ARG A 157 -13.26 -9.13 -22.16
CA ARG A 157 -13.15 -8.06 -23.14
C ARG A 157 -13.92 -6.83 -22.72
N THR A 158 -13.53 -5.68 -23.26
CA THR A 158 -14.30 -4.43 -23.26
C THR A 158 -14.86 -4.04 -21.87
N ASN A 159 -16.19 -3.98 -21.74
CA ASN A 159 -16.90 -3.53 -20.55
C ASN A 159 -16.68 -4.45 -19.34
N ARG A 160 -16.46 -5.76 -19.56
CA ARG A 160 -16.17 -6.70 -18.47
C ARG A 160 -14.83 -6.38 -17.82
N LEU A 161 -13.80 -6.12 -18.63
CA LEU A 161 -12.50 -5.68 -18.15
C LEU A 161 -12.59 -4.32 -17.47
N ARG A 162 -13.34 -3.36 -18.05
CA ARG A 162 -13.57 -2.06 -17.40
C ARG A 162 -14.22 -2.20 -16.02
N ALA A 163 -15.29 -3.00 -15.91
CA ALA A 163 -16.00 -3.23 -14.66
C ALA A 163 -15.07 -3.86 -13.61
N GLN A 164 -14.26 -4.83 -14.02
CA GLN A 164 -13.29 -5.49 -13.15
C GLN A 164 -12.20 -4.54 -12.64
N ALA A 165 -11.65 -3.69 -13.51
CA ALA A 165 -10.67 -2.68 -13.12
C ALA A 165 -11.24 -1.70 -12.08
N ARG A 166 -12.46 -1.21 -12.33
CA ARG A 166 -13.15 -0.26 -11.45
C ARG A 166 -13.49 -0.90 -10.10
N LYS A 167 -13.97 -2.15 -10.09
CA LYS A 167 -14.24 -2.90 -8.86
C LYS A 167 -12.97 -3.07 -8.04
N GLY A 168 -11.89 -3.55 -8.65
CA GLY A 168 -10.59 -3.71 -7.96
C GLY A 168 -10.09 -2.39 -7.38
N ALA A 169 -10.17 -1.29 -8.14
CA ALA A 169 -9.75 0.03 -7.66
C ALA A 169 -10.61 0.54 -6.48
N ALA A 170 -11.93 0.36 -6.54
CA ALA A 170 -12.82 0.71 -5.43
C ALA A 170 -12.50 -0.10 -4.17
N THR A 171 -12.33 -1.42 -4.29
CA THR A 171 -11.95 -2.29 -3.18
C THR A 171 -10.61 -1.88 -2.57
N ALA A 172 -9.59 -1.65 -3.39
CA ALA A 172 -8.26 -1.22 -2.92
C ALA A 172 -8.30 0.15 -2.21
N LEU A 173 -9.10 1.10 -2.69
CA LEU A 173 -9.33 2.37 -1.99
C LEU A 173 -9.94 2.15 -0.61
N GLY A 174 -10.94 1.25 -0.51
CA GLY A 174 -11.55 0.87 0.76
C GLY A 174 -10.56 0.25 1.74
N MET A 175 -9.78 -0.73 1.27
CA MET A 175 -8.76 -1.45 2.05
C MET A 175 -7.62 -0.53 2.54
N SER A 176 -7.22 0.46 1.74
CA SER A 176 -6.10 1.36 2.11
C SER A 176 -6.39 2.20 3.36
N ARG A 177 -7.68 2.41 3.70
CA ARG A 177 -8.16 3.23 4.84
C ARG A 177 -7.62 4.67 4.88
N HIS A 178 -6.93 5.12 3.85
CA HIS A 178 -6.30 6.43 3.81
C HIS A 178 -7.36 7.54 3.64
N PRO A 179 -7.25 8.70 4.33
CA PRO A 179 -8.22 9.78 4.20
C PRO A 179 -8.44 10.27 2.76
N ALA A 180 -7.37 10.30 1.94
CA ALA A 180 -7.48 10.66 0.54
C ALA A 180 -8.26 9.61 -0.28
N ALA A 181 -8.12 8.33 0.05
CA ALA A 181 -8.88 7.25 -0.60
C ALA A 181 -10.39 7.34 -0.26
N ARG A 182 -10.72 7.66 0.99
CA ARG A 182 -12.11 7.95 1.41
C ARG A 182 -12.71 9.13 0.64
N ARG A 183 -11.94 10.20 0.43
CA ARG A 183 -12.37 11.34 -0.41
C ARG A 183 -12.59 10.91 -1.87
N ALA A 184 -11.71 10.08 -2.42
CA ALA A 184 -11.84 9.56 -3.78
C ALA A 184 -13.12 8.71 -3.95
N LEU A 185 -13.40 7.80 -3.00
CA LEU A 185 -14.63 6.99 -3.00
C LEU A 185 -15.89 7.86 -2.93
N ARG A 186 -15.92 8.90 -2.09
CA ARG A 186 -17.05 9.84 -2.02
C ARG A 186 -17.28 10.57 -3.34
N ARG A 187 -16.21 11.07 -3.97
CA ARG A 187 -16.31 11.69 -5.30
C ARG A 187 -16.82 10.73 -6.36
N ALA A 188 -16.36 9.47 -6.35
CA ALA A 188 -16.82 8.46 -7.28
C ALA A 188 -18.31 8.13 -7.08
N LEU A 189 -18.75 8.02 -5.83
CA LEU A 189 -20.15 7.75 -5.47
C LEU A 189 -21.10 8.87 -5.91
N ALA A 190 -20.67 10.13 -5.74
CA ALA A 190 -21.44 11.29 -6.17
C ALA A 190 -21.61 11.39 -7.70
N ARG A 191 -20.70 10.79 -8.48
CA ARG A 191 -20.70 10.88 -9.95
C ARG A 191 -21.29 9.66 -10.64
N THR A 192 -21.33 8.49 -9.99
CA THR A 192 -21.85 7.28 -10.65
C THR A 192 -23.36 7.31 -10.79
N ARG A 193 -23.84 7.01 -11.99
CA ARG A 193 -25.26 6.72 -12.28
C ARG A 193 -25.55 5.23 -12.42
N ASN A 194 -24.51 4.39 -12.42
CA ASN A 194 -24.65 2.94 -12.50
C ASN A 194 -24.95 2.39 -11.09
N PRO A 195 -26.11 1.72 -10.88
CA PRO A 195 -26.51 1.22 -9.56
C PRO A 195 -25.60 0.10 -9.05
N GLU A 196 -25.26 -0.90 -9.88
CA GLU A 196 -24.38 -2.00 -9.47
C GLU A 196 -23.00 -1.49 -9.02
N PHE A 197 -22.45 -0.50 -9.73
CA PHE A 197 -21.18 0.10 -9.34
C PHE A 197 -21.31 1.00 -8.12
N ARG A 198 -22.49 1.59 -7.89
CA ARG A 198 -22.79 2.35 -6.67
C ARG A 198 -22.69 1.43 -5.46
N ASP A 199 -23.21 0.21 -5.53
CA ASP A 199 -23.14 -0.76 -4.42
C ASP A 199 -21.70 -1.14 -4.10
N VAL A 200 -20.87 -1.37 -5.14
CA VAL A 200 -19.44 -1.61 -4.97
C VAL A 200 -18.74 -0.44 -4.25
N LEU A 201 -19.05 0.80 -4.62
CA LEU A 201 -18.48 1.99 -3.98
C LEU A 201 -18.96 2.18 -2.55
N THR A 202 -20.23 1.89 -2.27
CA THR A 202 -20.79 1.92 -0.91
C THR A 202 -20.09 0.90 -0.02
N ASN A 203 -19.95 -0.35 -0.47
CA ASN A 203 -19.24 -1.39 0.27
C ASN A 203 -17.78 -1.00 0.56
N ALA A 204 -17.09 -0.43 -0.46
CA ALA A 204 -15.73 0.06 -0.27
C ALA A 204 -15.64 1.21 0.75
N GLN A 205 -16.65 2.09 0.83
CA GLN A 205 -16.70 3.13 1.87
C GLN A 205 -16.87 2.52 3.26
N SER A 206 -17.76 1.53 3.42
CA SER A 206 -17.96 0.84 4.70
C SER A 206 -16.68 0.19 5.22
N MET A 207 -15.93 -0.50 4.35
CA MET A 207 -14.62 -1.09 4.68
C MET A 207 -13.61 -0.03 5.19
N SER A 208 -13.69 1.19 4.67
CA SER A 208 -12.78 2.27 5.06
C SER A 208 -13.15 2.94 6.39
N SER A 209 -14.38 2.72 6.88
CA SER A 209 -14.91 3.31 8.12
C SER A 209 -14.81 2.40 9.34
N GLU A 210 -14.56 1.10 9.16
CA GLU A 210 -14.33 0.19 10.27
C GLU A 210 -13.03 0.55 11.02
N VAL A 211 -13.20 1.27 12.13
CA VAL A 211 -12.17 1.49 13.14
C VAL A 211 -11.95 0.15 13.83
N ARG A 212 -10.72 -0.40 13.77
CA ARG A 212 -10.34 -1.53 14.65
C ARG A 212 -10.50 -1.04 16.09
N ARG A 213 -11.50 -1.56 16.79
CA ARG A 213 -11.59 -1.49 18.25
C ARG A 213 -10.47 -2.32 18.87
#